data_AF-A0A4Y9ZBH3-F1
#
_entry.id   AF-A0A4Y9ZBH3-F1
#
_cell.length_a   1.000
_cell.length_b   1.000
_cell.length_c   1.000
_cell.angle_alpha   90.00
_cell.angle_beta   90.00
_cell.angle_gamma   90.00
#
_symmetry.space_group_name_H-M   'P 1'
#
loop_
_entity.id
_entity.type
_entity.pdbx_description
1 polymer ?
#
loop_
_entity_poly.entity_id
_entity_poly.type
_entity_poly.pdbx_seq_one_letter_code
_entity_poly.pdbx_strand_id
1 'polypeptide(L)'
;MLQIGSSDDPSSSPDYDVIARDLRELADDAAKQNPPIKLAYEMWAWGAHVNTWEHAWEICKRVDRPNFGVCLDTFQICARAYADPMSERRILASAQEQLSRSLADLTTVFSEPAAREKIFYFQISDGSRKVSPEELKKTAEEQGIPPLHAWSNAWRPLPFMDELEDENFQGYLPIVDVVEAVSPSHRIGLTRNYDCCLQVFYEEDMARDDPEVPKRWTAAAQKAHKKLIYELEMKV
;
A
#
# COMPACT_ATOMS: atom_id res chain seq x y z
N MET A 1 -4.11 10.67 13.60
CA MET A 1 -4.61 9.56 12.76
C MET A 1 -3.81 8.32 13.14
N LEU A 2 -4.45 7.15 13.14
CA LEU A 2 -3.82 5.86 13.44
C LEU A 2 -4.09 4.91 12.27
N GLN A 3 -3.03 4.25 11.78
CA GLN A 3 -3.15 3.20 10.78
C GLN A 3 -3.35 1.86 11.49
N ILE A 4 -4.25 1.03 10.96
CA ILE A 4 -4.54 -0.31 11.49
C ILE A 4 -4.38 -1.29 10.33
N GLY A 5 -3.42 -2.21 10.44
CA GLY A 5 -3.26 -3.29 9.47
C GLY A 5 -4.27 -4.41 9.68
N SER A 6 -4.63 -5.09 8.60
CA SER A 6 -5.36 -6.36 8.65
C SER A 6 -4.55 -7.43 9.39
N SER A 7 -5.21 -8.30 10.16
CA SER A 7 -4.53 -9.41 10.81
C SER A 7 -3.99 -10.43 9.80
N ASP A 8 -2.78 -10.92 10.07
CA ASP A 8 -2.14 -12.05 9.39
C ASP A 8 -2.27 -13.37 10.15
N ASP A 9 -2.96 -13.39 11.29
CA ASP A 9 -3.23 -14.58 12.09
C ASP A 9 -4.39 -15.38 11.49
N PRO A 10 -4.16 -16.62 10.98
CA PRO A 10 -5.22 -17.46 10.41
C PRO A 10 -6.27 -17.93 11.43
N SER A 11 -6.00 -17.81 12.73
CA SER A 11 -6.95 -18.11 13.80
C SER A 11 -7.90 -16.95 14.12
N SER A 12 -7.66 -15.77 13.53
CA SER A 12 -8.59 -14.65 13.61
C SER A 12 -9.92 -14.97 12.91
N SER A 13 -10.96 -14.20 13.21
CA SER A 13 -12.29 -14.44 12.61
C SER A 13 -12.28 -14.07 11.12
N PRO A 14 -12.69 -14.96 10.21
CA PRO A 14 -12.91 -14.60 8.80
C PRO A 14 -14.22 -13.85 8.59
N ASP A 15 -15.10 -13.79 9.60
CA ASP A 15 -16.39 -13.12 9.51
C ASP A 15 -16.23 -11.59 9.53
N TYR A 16 -16.58 -10.95 8.42
CA TYR A 16 -16.48 -9.51 8.25
C TYR A 16 -17.37 -8.71 9.21
N ASP A 17 -18.47 -9.30 9.71
CA ASP A 17 -19.31 -8.64 10.72
C ASP A 17 -18.63 -8.63 12.09
N VAL A 18 -17.87 -9.67 12.42
CA VAL A 18 -17.03 -9.72 13.63
C VAL A 18 -15.89 -8.69 13.51
N ILE A 19 -15.15 -8.71 12.40
CA ILE A 19 -14.05 -7.75 12.16
C ILE A 19 -14.58 -6.31 12.24
N ALA A 20 -15.70 -6.02 11.56
CA ALA A 20 -16.28 -4.69 11.54
C ALA A 20 -16.85 -4.27 12.90
N ARG A 21 -17.39 -5.19 13.71
CA ARG A 21 -17.82 -4.89 15.07
C ARG A 21 -16.65 -4.42 15.92
N ASP A 22 -15.56 -5.17 15.93
CA ASP A 22 -14.40 -4.88 16.79
C ASP A 22 -13.73 -3.55 16.37
N LEU A 23 -13.60 -3.32 15.06
CA LEU A 23 -13.08 -2.05 14.52
C LEU A 23 -14.02 -0.86 14.77
N ARG A 24 -15.34 -1.09 14.84
CA ARG A 24 -16.33 -0.06 15.18
C ARG A 24 -16.23 0.35 16.64
N GLU A 25 -16.02 -0.59 17.55
CA GLU A 25 -15.76 -0.28 18.96
C GLU A 25 -14.48 0.57 19.11
N LEU A 26 -13.41 0.19 18.41
CA LEU A 26 -12.18 0.97 18.37
C LEU A 26 -12.39 2.38 17.78
N ALA A 27 -13.19 2.49 16.72
CA ALA A 27 -13.53 3.79 16.12
C ALA A 27 -14.34 4.67 17.09
N ASP A 28 -15.29 4.09 17.82
CA ASP A 28 -16.08 4.79 18.83
C ASP A 28 -15.21 5.28 20.00
N ASP A 29 -14.20 4.52 20.42
CA ASP A 29 -13.25 4.93 21.44
C ASP A 29 -12.23 5.97 20.96
N ALA A 30 -11.76 5.83 19.72
CA ALA A 30 -10.92 6.80 19.04
C ALA A 30 -11.63 8.16 18.87
N ALA A 31 -12.94 8.15 18.64
CA ALA A 31 -13.75 9.36 18.51
C ALA A 31 -13.88 10.15 19.83
N LYS A 32 -13.76 9.49 20.99
CA LYS A 32 -13.83 10.12 22.32
C LYS A 32 -12.55 10.85 22.73
N GLN A 33 -11.45 10.66 22.01
CA GLN A 33 -10.17 11.31 22.31
C GLN A 33 -10.23 12.83 22.03
N ASN A 34 -9.29 13.59 22.60
CA ASN A 34 -9.18 15.03 22.37
C ASN A 34 -7.77 15.42 21.89
N PRO A 35 -7.56 15.70 20.59
CA PRO A 35 -8.57 15.68 19.51
C PRO A 35 -9.01 14.25 19.13
N PRO A 36 -10.19 14.07 18.50
CA PRO A 36 -10.64 12.77 18.00
C PRO A 36 -9.64 12.15 17.02
N ILE A 37 -9.41 10.83 17.15
CA ILE A 37 -8.48 10.11 16.30
C ILE A 37 -9.24 9.49 15.11
N LYS A 38 -8.76 9.77 13.89
CA LYS A 38 -9.14 9.05 12.67
C LYS A 38 -8.38 7.72 12.57
N LEU A 39 -9.06 6.67 12.14
CA LEU A 39 -8.52 5.33 11.89
C LEU A 39 -8.49 5.05 10.39
N ALA A 40 -7.33 4.65 9.87
CA ALA A 40 -7.15 4.26 8.47
C ALA A 40 -6.81 2.76 8.41
N TYR A 41 -7.76 1.95 7.95
CA TYR A 41 -7.60 0.50 7.86
C TYR A 41 -6.90 0.10 6.56
N GLU A 42 -5.76 -0.59 6.69
CA GLU A 42 -4.92 -1.03 5.60
C GLU A 42 -5.05 -2.55 5.45
N MET A 43 -5.25 -3.02 4.22
CA MET A 43 -5.07 -4.44 3.93
C MET A 43 -3.58 -4.72 3.71
N TRP A 44 -3.10 -5.80 4.30
CA TRP A 44 -1.79 -6.36 3.98
C TRP A 44 -1.96 -7.47 2.95
N ALA A 45 -1.07 -7.54 1.97
CA ALA A 45 -1.11 -8.56 0.93
C ALA A 45 -0.93 -10.00 1.48
N TRP A 46 -0.46 -10.11 2.71
CA TRP A 46 -0.35 -11.36 3.48
C TRP A 46 -1.38 -11.48 4.60
N GLY A 47 -2.36 -10.58 4.69
CA GLY A 47 -3.46 -10.68 5.64
C GLY A 47 -4.25 -11.99 5.47
N ALA A 48 -4.69 -12.57 6.58
CA ALA A 48 -5.32 -13.90 6.59
C ALA A 48 -6.70 -13.88 5.91
N HIS A 49 -7.48 -12.83 6.14
CA HIS A 49 -8.87 -12.72 5.67
C HIS A 49 -9.18 -11.41 4.91
N VAL A 50 -8.41 -10.36 5.18
CA VAL A 50 -8.51 -9.06 4.50
C VAL A 50 -7.15 -8.78 3.88
N ASN A 51 -7.06 -8.90 2.56
CA ASN A 51 -5.80 -8.81 1.83
C ASN A 51 -5.99 -8.29 0.41
N THR A 52 -7.07 -7.56 0.17
CA THR A 52 -7.32 -6.81 -1.06
C THR A 52 -7.99 -5.50 -0.70
N TRP A 53 -7.94 -4.49 -1.58
CA TRP A 53 -8.58 -3.21 -1.29
C TRP A 53 -10.11 -3.37 -1.23
N GLU A 54 -10.67 -4.30 -1.99
CA GLU A 54 -12.09 -4.65 -1.98
C GLU A 54 -12.51 -5.16 -0.59
N HIS A 55 -11.70 -6.02 0.03
CA HIS A 55 -11.94 -6.51 1.39
C HIS A 55 -11.88 -5.36 2.41
N ALA A 56 -10.84 -4.52 2.36
CA ALA A 56 -10.72 -3.37 3.26
C ALA A 56 -11.90 -2.39 3.10
N TRP A 57 -12.34 -2.18 1.87
CA TRP A 57 -13.49 -1.32 1.58
C TRP A 57 -14.80 -1.90 2.11
N GLU A 58 -15.03 -3.20 1.96
CA GLU A 58 -16.19 -3.88 2.55
C GLU A 58 -16.22 -3.74 4.07
N ILE A 59 -15.09 -3.93 4.75
CA ILE A 59 -14.97 -3.69 6.19
C ILE A 59 -15.26 -2.23 6.52
N CYS A 60 -14.71 -1.26 5.79
CA CYS A 60 -14.94 0.16 6.02
C CYS A 60 -16.43 0.54 5.94
N LYS A 61 -17.15 0.01 4.95
CA LYS A 61 -18.60 0.19 4.82
C LYS A 61 -19.35 -0.39 6.02
N ARG A 62 -18.96 -1.57 6.49
CA ARG A 62 -19.61 -2.22 7.65
C ARG A 62 -19.32 -1.49 8.96
N VAL A 63 -18.09 -1.00 9.16
CA VAL A 63 -17.75 -0.24 10.38
C VAL A 63 -18.65 0.99 10.53
N ASP A 64 -18.88 1.70 9.42
CA ASP A 64 -19.83 2.82 9.32
C ASP A 64 -19.62 3.88 10.42
N ARG A 65 -18.42 4.47 10.43
CA ARG A 65 -18.06 5.57 11.34
C ARG A 65 -17.37 6.71 10.61
N PRO A 66 -17.68 7.98 10.93
CA PRO A 66 -17.09 9.12 10.24
C PRO A 66 -15.58 9.23 10.43
N ASN A 67 -15.05 8.77 11.56
CA ASN A 67 -13.61 8.74 11.85
C ASN A 67 -12.94 7.42 11.46
N PHE A 68 -13.59 6.55 10.68
CA PHE A 68 -13.02 5.33 10.13
C PHE A 68 -13.01 5.40 8.60
N GLY A 69 -11.87 5.08 8.01
CA GLY A 69 -11.60 5.08 6.58
C GLY A 69 -10.56 4.02 6.21
N VAL A 70 -10.14 4.02 4.94
CA VAL A 70 -9.15 3.09 4.39
C VAL A 70 -7.80 3.77 4.18
N CYS A 71 -6.75 2.96 4.31
CA CYS A 71 -5.41 3.22 3.80
C CYS A 71 -5.26 2.41 2.52
N LEU A 72 -5.14 3.09 1.38
CA LEU A 72 -4.78 2.44 0.12
C LEU A 72 -3.27 2.45 -0.01
N ASP A 73 -2.70 1.39 -0.57
CA ASP A 73 -1.25 1.24 -0.74
C ASP A 73 -0.95 0.59 -2.09
N THR A 74 -0.09 1.22 -2.89
CA THR A 74 0.22 0.75 -4.24
C THR A 74 0.92 -0.60 -4.26
N PHE A 75 1.84 -0.85 -3.33
CA PHE A 75 2.53 -2.12 -3.22
C PHE A 75 1.57 -3.21 -2.77
N GLN A 76 0.77 -2.97 -1.72
CA GLN A 76 -0.16 -3.98 -1.22
C GLN A 76 -1.15 -4.40 -2.31
N ILE A 77 -1.68 -3.43 -3.08
CA ILE A 77 -2.61 -3.70 -4.20
C ILE A 77 -1.93 -4.55 -5.27
N CYS A 78 -0.74 -4.12 -5.71
CA CYS A 78 0.02 -4.81 -6.74
C CYS A 78 0.53 -6.20 -6.31
N ALA A 79 0.92 -6.37 -5.04
CA ALA A 79 1.39 -7.64 -4.48
C ALA A 79 0.33 -8.76 -4.54
N ARG A 80 -0.95 -8.39 -4.76
CA ARG A 80 -2.08 -9.32 -4.87
C ARG A 80 -2.62 -9.44 -6.28
N ALA A 81 -2.63 -8.34 -7.03
CA ALA A 81 -3.27 -8.27 -8.34
C ALA A 81 -2.30 -8.36 -9.52
N TYR A 82 -0.99 -8.18 -9.30
CA TYR A 82 -0.01 -8.05 -10.36
C TYR A 82 1.26 -8.89 -10.15
N ALA A 83 1.88 -8.80 -8.98
CA ALA A 83 3.19 -9.37 -8.71
C ALA A 83 3.12 -10.81 -8.18
N ASP A 84 4.17 -11.57 -8.48
CA ASP A 84 4.48 -12.84 -7.84
C ASP A 84 5.99 -12.92 -7.61
N PRO A 85 6.49 -12.42 -6.46
CA PRO A 85 7.92 -12.30 -6.22
C PRO A 85 8.62 -13.65 -6.08
N MET A 86 7.85 -14.75 -5.93
CA MET A 86 8.36 -16.11 -5.81
C MET A 86 8.48 -16.82 -7.16
N SER A 87 7.95 -16.24 -8.24
CA SER A 87 8.04 -16.79 -9.59
C SER A 87 9.24 -16.24 -10.36
N GLU A 88 9.76 -17.01 -11.32
CA GLU A 88 10.79 -16.51 -12.25
C GLU A 88 10.33 -15.28 -13.04
N ARG A 89 9.04 -15.24 -13.42
CA ARG A 89 8.47 -14.12 -14.19
C ARG A 89 8.25 -12.85 -13.36
N ARG A 90 8.22 -12.97 -12.02
CA ARG A 90 7.90 -11.90 -11.05
C ARG A 90 6.50 -11.31 -11.14
N ILE A 91 5.69 -11.73 -12.11
CA ILE A 91 4.33 -11.27 -12.35
C ILE A 91 3.39 -12.47 -12.47
N LEU A 92 2.16 -12.29 -12.02
CA LEU A 92 1.11 -13.29 -12.16
C LEU A 92 0.81 -13.56 -13.64
N ALA A 93 0.42 -14.80 -13.97
CA ALA A 93 0.06 -15.15 -15.35
C ALA A 93 -1.12 -14.31 -15.89
N SER A 94 -2.04 -13.91 -15.01
CA SER A 94 -3.21 -13.07 -15.29
C SER A 94 -3.02 -11.60 -14.88
N ALA A 95 -1.79 -11.17 -14.58
CA ALA A 95 -1.51 -9.86 -13.95
C ALA A 95 -2.18 -8.69 -14.67
N GLN A 96 -2.09 -8.64 -16.01
CA GLN A 96 -2.65 -7.54 -16.78
C GLN A 96 -4.17 -7.46 -16.66
N GLU A 97 -4.87 -8.56 -16.92
CA GLU A 97 -6.33 -8.60 -16.88
C GLU A 97 -6.85 -8.39 -15.45
N GLN A 98 -6.22 -9.04 -14.47
CA GLN A 98 -6.62 -8.97 -13.07
C GLN A 98 -6.43 -7.56 -12.50
N LEU A 99 -5.26 -6.95 -12.73
CA LEU A 99 -5.01 -5.60 -12.26
C LEU A 99 -5.91 -4.58 -12.98
N SER A 100 -6.01 -4.64 -14.31
CA SER A 100 -6.84 -3.69 -15.06
C SER A 100 -8.31 -3.72 -14.60
N ARG A 101 -8.86 -4.92 -14.34
CA ARG A 101 -10.20 -5.06 -13.78
C ARG A 101 -10.31 -4.49 -12.38
N SER A 102 -9.38 -4.85 -11.48
CA SER A 102 -9.39 -4.37 -10.10
C SER A 102 -9.24 -2.83 -10.03
N LEU A 103 -8.40 -2.22 -10.87
CA LEU A 103 -8.25 -0.77 -10.95
C LEU A 103 -9.48 -0.06 -11.54
N ALA A 104 -10.18 -0.67 -12.50
CA ALA A 104 -11.46 -0.15 -13.01
C ALA A 104 -12.55 -0.16 -11.93
N ASP A 105 -12.62 -1.23 -11.13
CA ASP A 105 -13.54 -1.34 -10.00
C ASP A 105 -13.18 -0.32 -8.90
N LEU A 106 -11.89 -0.16 -8.59
CA LEU A 106 -11.38 0.83 -7.64
C LEU A 106 -11.77 2.24 -8.06
N THR A 107 -11.52 2.59 -9.33
CA THR A 107 -11.86 3.90 -9.90
C THR A 107 -13.36 4.16 -9.79
N THR A 108 -14.17 3.14 -10.11
CA THR A 108 -15.63 3.22 -10.05
C THR A 108 -16.11 3.47 -8.62
N VAL A 109 -15.65 2.66 -7.66
CA VAL A 109 -16.01 2.79 -6.24
C VAL A 109 -15.66 4.17 -5.69
N PHE A 110 -14.42 4.62 -5.89
CA PHE A 110 -13.96 5.89 -5.34
C PHE A 110 -14.29 7.10 -6.22
N SER A 111 -15.00 6.94 -7.35
CA SER A 111 -15.60 8.06 -8.07
C SER A 111 -16.76 8.69 -7.28
N GLU A 112 -17.36 7.93 -6.38
CA GLU A 112 -18.43 8.37 -5.48
C GLU A 112 -17.85 9.26 -4.36
N PRO A 113 -18.34 10.50 -4.17
CA PRO A 113 -17.75 11.44 -3.21
C PRO A 113 -17.68 10.93 -1.76
N ALA A 114 -18.70 10.23 -1.26
CA ALA A 114 -18.68 9.74 0.12
C ALA A 114 -17.65 8.62 0.31
N ALA A 115 -17.50 7.72 -0.68
CA ALA A 115 -16.44 6.72 -0.70
C ALA A 115 -15.06 7.37 -0.82
N ARG A 116 -14.91 8.40 -1.66
CA ARG A 116 -13.66 9.16 -1.80
C ARG A 116 -13.21 9.77 -0.47
N GLU A 117 -14.14 10.31 0.32
CA GLU A 117 -13.88 10.87 1.65
C GLU A 117 -13.45 9.82 2.67
N LYS A 118 -13.64 8.52 2.38
CA LYS A 118 -13.16 7.41 3.21
C LYS A 118 -11.73 7.00 2.92
N ILE A 119 -11.10 7.47 1.84
CA ILE A 119 -9.66 7.33 1.70
C ILE A 119 -9.05 8.34 2.68
N PHE A 120 -8.39 7.86 3.73
CA PHE A 120 -7.72 8.74 4.70
C PHE A 120 -6.22 8.81 4.45
N TYR A 121 -5.66 7.71 3.95
CA TYR A 121 -4.24 7.60 3.66
C TYR A 121 -4.04 6.92 2.30
N PHE A 122 -3.08 7.43 1.52
CA PHE A 122 -2.61 6.76 0.32
C PHE A 122 -1.09 6.63 0.36
N GLN A 123 -0.61 5.41 0.46
CA GLN A 123 0.80 5.05 0.51
C GLN A 123 1.27 4.65 -0.88
N ILE A 124 2.39 5.24 -1.30
CA ILE A 124 2.96 5.00 -2.62
C ILE A 124 4.36 4.42 -2.43
N SER A 125 4.57 3.24 -2.99
CA SER A 125 5.86 2.56 -3.07
C SER A 125 5.89 1.62 -4.26
N ASP A 126 7.09 1.28 -4.71
CA ASP A 126 7.28 0.22 -5.70
C ASP A 126 7.63 -1.10 -4.98
N GLY A 127 7.87 -2.15 -5.75
CA GLY A 127 8.35 -3.45 -5.32
C GLY A 127 9.53 -3.87 -6.20
N SER A 128 10.60 -4.35 -5.59
CA SER A 128 11.87 -4.63 -6.26
C SER A 128 11.98 -6.07 -6.78
N ARG A 129 12.64 -6.26 -7.94
CA ARG A 129 13.08 -7.59 -8.44
C ARG A 129 14.50 -7.98 -8.02
N LYS A 130 15.21 -7.11 -7.29
CA LYS A 130 16.62 -7.28 -6.95
C LYS A 130 16.86 -8.55 -6.11
N VAL A 131 15.91 -8.91 -5.25
CA VAL A 131 15.93 -10.18 -4.52
C VAL A 131 15.52 -11.36 -5.41
N SER A 132 16.30 -12.44 -5.34
CA SER A 132 15.94 -13.70 -6.03
C SER A 132 14.81 -14.43 -5.29
N PRO A 133 14.01 -15.28 -5.95
CA PRO A 133 12.96 -16.04 -5.27
C PRO A 133 13.54 -17.00 -4.24
N GLU A 134 14.70 -17.59 -4.52
CA GLU A 134 15.40 -18.49 -3.60
C GLU A 134 15.83 -17.76 -2.33
N GLU A 135 16.41 -16.57 -2.47
CA GLU A 135 16.82 -15.74 -1.34
C GLU A 135 15.60 -15.24 -0.56
N LEU A 136 14.57 -14.75 -1.24
CA LEU A 136 13.34 -14.31 -0.59
C LEU A 136 12.67 -15.45 0.17
N LYS A 137 12.61 -16.65 -0.43
CA LYS A 137 12.11 -17.86 0.23
C LYS A 137 12.87 -18.16 1.50
N LYS A 138 14.21 -18.15 1.41
CA LYS A 138 15.08 -18.41 2.54
C LYS A 138 14.84 -17.41 3.67
N THR A 139 14.80 -16.11 3.35
CA THR A 139 14.52 -15.05 4.33
C THR A 139 13.15 -15.24 4.99
N ALA A 140 12.12 -15.57 4.21
CA ALA A 140 10.78 -15.83 4.71
C ALA A 140 10.74 -17.03 5.67
N GLU A 141 11.42 -18.12 5.33
CA GLU A 141 11.54 -19.32 6.18
C GLU A 141 12.32 -19.03 7.47
N GLU A 142 13.42 -18.29 7.40
CA GLU A 142 14.24 -17.90 8.56
C GLU A 142 13.47 -16.99 9.53
N GLN A 143 12.64 -16.09 9.00
CA GLN A 143 11.81 -15.18 9.80
C GLN A 143 10.49 -15.81 10.26
N GLY A 144 10.08 -16.95 9.68
CA GLY A 144 8.81 -17.59 9.96
C GLY A 144 7.59 -16.80 9.48
N ILE A 145 7.73 -16.03 8.39
CA ILE A 145 6.68 -15.17 7.83
C ILE A 145 6.41 -15.51 6.35
N PRO A 146 5.27 -15.08 5.77
CA PRO A 146 5.01 -15.28 4.35
C PRO A 146 5.99 -14.52 3.44
N PRO A 147 6.33 -15.02 2.24
CA PRO A 147 7.24 -14.33 1.33
C PRO A 147 6.83 -12.92 0.94
N LEU A 148 5.52 -12.63 0.81
CA LEU A 148 5.03 -11.27 0.55
C LEU A 148 5.38 -10.30 1.70
N HIS A 149 5.34 -10.78 2.94
CA HIS A 149 5.71 -9.99 4.11
C HIS A 149 7.23 -9.74 4.13
N ALA A 150 8.04 -10.77 3.91
CA ALA A 150 9.50 -10.61 3.78
C ALA A 150 9.89 -9.65 2.65
N TRP A 151 9.16 -9.70 1.52
CA TRP A 151 9.36 -8.80 0.40
C TRP A 151 8.99 -7.35 0.77
N SER A 152 7.88 -7.16 1.47
CA SER A 152 7.47 -5.84 1.97
C SER A 152 8.49 -5.21 2.90
N ASN A 153 9.10 -5.98 3.80
CA ASN A 153 9.97 -5.44 4.85
C ASN A 153 11.34 -4.96 4.35
N ALA A 154 11.79 -5.43 3.19
CA ALA A 154 13.16 -5.19 2.73
C ALA A 154 13.29 -4.73 1.27
N TRP A 155 12.23 -4.81 0.47
CA TRP A 155 12.32 -4.66 -1.00
C TRP A 155 11.23 -3.75 -1.57
N ARG A 156 10.91 -2.67 -0.85
CA ARG A 156 9.95 -1.62 -1.24
C ARG A 156 10.64 -0.28 -1.51
N PRO A 157 11.24 -0.09 -2.70
CA PRO A 157 11.89 1.17 -3.06
C PRO A 157 10.87 2.27 -3.39
N LEU A 158 11.39 3.49 -3.59
CA LEU A 158 10.61 4.57 -4.18
C LEU A 158 10.25 4.24 -5.64
N PRO A 159 9.12 4.75 -6.16
CA PRO A 159 8.87 4.72 -7.61
C PRO A 159 10.02 5.37 -8.38
N PHE A 160 10.42 4.76 -9.50
CA PHE A 160 11.48 5.25 -10.39
C PHE A 160 12.87 5.38 -9.76
N MET A 161 13.14 4.75 -8.62
CA MET A 161 14.43 4.92 -7.93
C MET A 161 15.63 4.52 -8.81
N ASP A 162 15.44 3.56 -9.73
CA ASP A 162 16.44 3.12 -10.71
C ASP A 162 16.90 4.21 -11.68
N GLU A 163 16.07 5.23 -11.91
CA GLU A 163 16.34 6.35 -12.83
C GLU A 163 16.83 7.61 -12.10
N LEU A 164 16.68 7.66 -10.77
CA LEU A 164 16.80 8.88 -9.99
C LEU A 164 18.03 8.92 -9.08
N GLU A 165 18.62 7.75 -8.81
CA GLU A 165 19.83 7.54 -8.01
C GLU A 165 20.75 6.53 -8.72
N ASP A 166 22.00 6.40 -8.27
CA ASP A 166 22.98 5.44 -8.82
C ASP A 166 22.74 3.98 -8.36
N GLU A 167 21.60 3.71 -7.72
CA GLU A 167 21.20 2.39 -7.24
C GLU A 167 20.09 1.80 -8.09
N ASN A 168 20.33 0.57 -8.58
CA ASN A 168 19.37 -0.19 -9.38
C ASN A 168 18.55 -1.11 -8.46
N PHE A 169 17.40 -0.62 -8.02
CA PHE A 169 16.41 -1.36 -7.24
C PHE A 169 15.52 -2.27 -8.10
N GLN A 170 15.48 -2.12 -9.43
CA GLN A 170 14.67 -2.92 -10.33
C GLN A 170 13.18 -2.88 -9.95
N GLY A 171 12.65 -1.67 -9.75
CA GLY A 171 11.23 -1.43 -9.55
C GLY A 171 10.42 -1.85 -10.78
N TYR A 172 9.23 -2.41 -10.59
CA TYR A 172 8.46 -2.97 -11.71
C TYR A 172 6.95 -2.96 -11.52
N LEU A 173 6.46 -2.44 -10.40
CA LEU A 173 5.03 -2.38 -10.18
C LEU A 173 4.44 -1.24 -11.04
N PRO A 174 3.20 -1.41 -11.55
CA PRO A 174 2.51 -0.41 -12.35
C PRO A 174 1.97 0.75 -11.49
N ILE A 175 2.88 1.46 -10.81
CA ILE A 175 2.54 2.48 -9.81
C ILE A 175 1.71 3.60 -10.39
N VAL A 176 2.06 4.05 -11.61
CA VAL A 176 1.32 5.12 -12.30
C VAL A 176 -0.14 4.71 -12.53
N ASP A 177 -0.41 3.47 -12.94
CA ASP A 177 -1.78 2.96 -13.17
C ASP A 177 -2.60 2.94 -11.86
N VAL A 178 -2.00 2.45 -10.76
CA VAL A 178 -2.69 2.38 -9.47
C VAL A 178 -3.01 3.79 -8.95
N VAL A 179 -2.04 4.70 -9.05
CA VAL A 179 -2.19 6.08 -8.59
C VAL A 179 -3.24 6.83 -9.40
N GLU A 180 -3.27 6.62 -10.72
CA GLU A 180 -4.31 7.16 -11.61
C GLU A 180 -5.71 6.64 -11.23
N ALA A 181 -5.84 5.34 -10.96
CA ALA A 181 -7.11 4.73 -10.54
C ALA A 181 -7.63 5.31 -9.21
N VAL A 182 -6.73 5.50 -8.24
CA VAL A 182 -7.07 6.11 -6.94
C VAL A 182 -7.38 7.60 -7.09
N SER A 183 -6.64 8.31 -7.95
CA SER A 183 -6.72 9.77 -8.10
C SER A 183 -6.73 10.23 -9.57
N PRO A 184 -7.85 10.05 -10.30
CA PRO A 184 -7.92 10.35 -11.74
C PRO A 184 -7.76 11.83 -12.09
N SER A 185 -7.90 12.72 -11.10
CA SER A 185 -7.65 14.16 -11.26
C SER A 185 -6.16 14.53 -11.13
N HIS A 186 -5.27 13.54 -10.99
CA HIS A 186 -3.81 13.69 -10.88
C HIS A 186 -3.34 14.57 -9.72
N ARG A 187 -4.21 14.81 -8.73
CA ARG A 187 -3.88 15.59 -7.54
C ARG A 187 -3.18 14.72 -6.50
N ILE A 188 -1.88 14.53 -6.68
CA ILE A 188 -1.01 13.85 -5.70
C ILE A 188 -0.32 14.91 -4.85
N GLY A 189 -0.59 14.85 -3.55
CA GLY A 189 -0.14 15.81 -2.56
C GLY A 189 -1.19 15.97 -1.47
N LEU A 190 -1.00 16.94 -0.57
CA LEU A 190 -1.99 17.42 0.40
C LEU A 190 -3.20 18.00 -0.35
N THR A 191 -4.02 17.13 -0.92
CA THR A 191 -5.37 17.49 -1.28
C THR A 191 -6.14 17.63 0.02
N ARG A 192 -7.23 18.40 0.01
CA ARG A 192 -8.11 18.53 1.19
C ARG A 192 -8.70 17.18 1.68
N ASN A 193 -8.49 16.08 0.96
CA ASN A 193 -9.30 14.86 1.08
C ASN A 193 -8.54 13.67 1.71
N TYR A 194 -7.23 13.52 1.49
CA TYR A 194 -6.41 12.47 2.13
C TYR A 194 -4.93 12.85 2.17
N ASP A 195 -4.21 12.30 3.16
CA ASP A 195 -2.76 12.43 3.25
C ASP A 195 -2.10 11.39 2.33
N CYS A 196 -1.15 11.82 1.51
CA CYS A 196 -0.35 10.96 0.64
C CYS A 196 1.07 10.85 1.19
N CYS A 197 1.65 9.65 1.24
CA CYS A 197 3.05 9.47 1.60
C CYS A 197 3.77 8.50 0.67
N LEU A 198 5.09 8.67 0.58
CA LEU A 198 5.97 7.67 0.02
C LEU A 198 6.41 6.75 1.17
N GLN A 199 5.90 5.52 1.18
CA GLN A 199 6.27 4.52 2.19
C GLN A 199 7.34 3.62 1.60
N VAL A 200 8.48 3.48 2.27
CA VAL A 200 9.61 2.73 1.70
C VAL A 200 10.28 1.87 2.74
N PHE A 201 10.77 0.73 2.27
CA PHE A 201 11.51 -0.23 3.08
C PHE A 201 12.68 -0.76 2.27
N TYR A 202 13.89 -0.43 2.71
CA TYR A 202 15.12 -1.04 2.25
C TYR A 202 16.02 -1.31 3.45
N GLU A 203 15.85 -2.49 4.04
CA GLU A 203 16.44 -2.87 5.33
C GLU A 203 17.96 -2.66 5.36
N GLU A 204 18.65 -3.00 4.27
CA GLU A 204 20.12 -2.92 4.18
C GLU A 204 20.66 -1.51 4.45
N ASP A 205 20.02 -0.45 3.91
CA ASP A 205 20.44 0.92 4.21
C ASP A 205 19.75 1.48 5.46
N MET A 206 18.47 1.17 5.67
CA MET A 206 17.67 1.77 6.74
C MET A 206 17.98 1.23 8.14
N ALA A 207 18.58 0.03 8.25
CA ALA A 207 19.01 -0.53 9.53
C ALA A 207 20.38 0.02 10.00
N ARG A 208 21.07 0.81 9.17
CA ARG A 208 22.38 1.37 9.51
C ARG A 208 22.23 2.48 10.56
N ASP A 209 23.14 2.50 11.53
CA ASP A 209 23.29 3.63 12.46
C ASP A 209 23.99 4.80 11.76
N ASP A 210 23.31 5.36 10.76
CA ASP A 210 23.76 6.49 9.94
C ASP A 210 22.69 7.60 9.96
N PRO A 211 22.96 8.75 10.60
CA PRO A 211 21.98 9.82 10.75
C PRO A 211 21.63 10.51 9.42
N GLU A 212 22.39 10.28 8.34
CA GLU A 212 22.09 10.85 7.02
C GLU A 212 21.07 10.00 6.23
N VAL A 213 20.75 8.76 6.67
CA VAL A 213 19.74 7.89 6.02
C VAL A 213 18.42 8.63 5.79
N PRO A 214 17.76 9.24 6.81
CA PRO A 214 16.49 9.94 6.59
C PRO A 214 16.59 11.07 5.56
N LYS A 215 17.72 11.79 5.54
CA LYS A 215 17.94 12.91 4.61
C LYS A 215 18.13 12.43 3.18
N ARG A 216 18.89 11.35 2.96
CA ARG A 216 19.07 10.74 1.63
C ARG A 216 17.73 10.25 1.07
N TRP A 217 16.99 9.47 1.85
CA TRP A 217 15.68 8.95 1.44
C TRP A 217 14.63 10.06 1.24
N THR A 218 14.68 11.13 2.03
CA THR A 218 13.82 12.30 1.81
C THR A 218 14.15 13.00 0.48
N ALA A 219 15.43 13.17 0.15
CA ALA A 219 15.85 13.78 -1.11
C ALA A 219 15.44 12.92 -2.32
N ALA A 220 15.66 11.61 -2.24
CA ALA A 220 15.22 10.65 -3.26
C ALA A 220 13.69 10.67 -3.40
N ALA A 221 12.94 10.71 -2.29
CA ALA A 221 11.49 10.78 -2.30
C ALA A 221 10.96 12.04 -2.99
N GLN A 222 11.62 13.19 -2.80
CA GLN A 222 11.27 14.41 -3.52
C GLN A 222 11.48 14.30 -5.03
N LYS A 223 12.54 13.62 -5.49
CA LYS A 223 12.77 13.35 -6.91
C LYS A 223 11.70 12.39 -7.46
N ALA A 224 11.44 11.29 -6.76
CA ALA A 224 10.46 10.28 -7.13
C ALA A 224 9.05 10.88 -7.26
N HIS A 225 8.66 11.73 -6.30
CA HIS A 225 7.38 12.43 -6.34
C HIS A 225 7.24 13.35 -7.57
N LYS A 226 8.30 14.11 -7.91
CA LYS A 226 8.28 14.97 -9.12
C LYS A 226 8.15 14.16 -10.40
N LYS A 227 8.89 13.05 -10.50
CA LYS A 227 8.83 12.13 -11.64
C LYS A 227 7.45 11.47 -11.76
N LEU A 228 6.87 11.03 -10.64
CA LEU A 228 5.52 10.46 -10.61
C LEU A 228 4.47 11.45 -11.13
N ILE A 229 4.51 12.70 -10.68
CA ILE A 229 3.60 13.74 -11.20
C ILE A 229 3.79 13.93 -12.70
N TYR A 230 5.03 14.01 -13.18
CA TYR A 230 5.34 14.15 -14.60
C TYR A 230 4.77 13.00 -15.44
N GLU A 231 4.97 11.75 -15.02
CA GLU A 231 4.46 10.57 -15.74
C GLU A 231 2.92 10.55 -15.82
N LEU A 232 2.25 11.02 -14.77
CA LEU A 232 0.79 11.12 -14.73
C LEU A 232 0.26 12.23 -15.64
N GLU A 233 0.95 13.37 -15.71
CA GLU A 233 0.59 14.45 -16.64
C GLU A 233 0.80 14.05 -18.11
N MET A 234 1.79 13.19 -18.40
CA MET A 234 2.09 12.72 -19.77
C MET A 234 1.16 11.61 -20.28
N LYS A 235 0.38 10.98 -19.39
CA LYS A 235 -0.64 10.00 -19.77
C LYS A 235 -1.93 10.62 -20.31
N VAL A 236 -2.15 11.92 -20.08
CA VAL A 236 -3.37 12.66 -20.44
C VAL A 236 -3.40 13.01 -21.93
#